data_AF-A0AAD0WWN5-F1
#
_entry.id   AF-A0AAD0WWN5-F1
#
_cell.length_a   1.000
_cell.length_b   1.000
_cell.length_c   1.000
_cell.angle_alpha   90.00
_cell.angle_beta   90.00
_cell.angle_gamma   90.00
#
_symmetry.space_group_name_H-M   'P 1'
#
loop_
_entity.id
_entity.type
_entity.pdbx_description
1 polymer ?
#
loop_
_entity_poly.entity_id
_entity_poly.type
_entity_poly.pdbx_seq_one_letter_code
_entity_poly.pdbx_strand_id
1 'polypeptide(L)'
;MTENYFQRLRAQYPISFLSDERLELLLNNIRSEDELKTIFSYLQKHLKSSPNHKENGELLFSYIDKTQYSVREWIEAIILFDNWLENQGRKTDFKKMIGYIECSTMSPENKMLKYNLKELVEKMLNEFGFVG
;
A
#
# COMPACT_ATOMS: atom_id res chain seq x y z
N MET A 1 11.27 -17.44 -6.72
CA MET A 1 10.03 -16.72 -7.15
C MET A 1 10.34 -15.26 -7.41
N THR A 2 10.92 -14.58 -6.41
CA THR A 2 11.37 -13.18 -6.38
C THR A 2 12.22 -12.72 -7.59
N GLU A 3 13.27 -13.46 -7.96
CA GLU A 3 14.20 -13.08 -9.06
C GLU A 3 13.50 -12.83 -10.41
N ASN A 4 12.60 -13.75 -10.81
CA ASN A 4 11.88 -13.66 -12.08
C ASN A 4 10.84 -12.52 -12.08
N TYR A 5 10.25 -12.21 -10.93
CA TYR A 5 9.33 -11.08 -10.78
C TYR A 5 10.08 -9.75 -10.75
N PHE A 6 11.23 -9.70 -10.09
CA PHE A 6 12.07 -8.50 -9.99
C PHE A 6 12.43 -7.98 -11.39
N GLN A 7 13.00 -8.82 -12.25
CA GLN A 7 13.40 -8.40 -13.60
C GLN A 7 12.21 -7.89 -14.43
N ARG A 8 11.06 -8.57 -14.34
CA ARG A 8 9.83 -8.16 -15.05
C ARG A 8 9.29 -6.83 -14.55
N LEU A 9 9.27 -6.60 -13.25
CA LEU A 9 8.77 -5.38 -12.65
C LEU A 9 9.76 -4.23 -12.88
N ARG A 10 11.06 -4.48 -12.80
CA ARG A 10 12.08 -3.47 -13.09
C ARG A 10 12.00 -2.94 -14.52
N ALA A 11 11.62 -3.79 -15.48
CA ALA A 11 11.37 -3.36 -16.86
C ALA A 11 10.12 -2.46 -17.00
N GLN A 12 9.18 -2.52 -16.05
CA GLN A 12 7.93 -1.75 -16.08
C GLN A 12 8.00 -0.45 -15.28
N TYR A 13 8.71 -0.45 -14.16
CA TYR A 13 8.87 0.72 -13.29
C TYR A 13 10.25 1.33 -13.52
N PRO A 14 10.39 2.65 -13.70
CA PRO A 14 11.70 3.30 -13.72
C PRO A 14 12.29 3.41 -12.31
N ILE A 15 13.63 3.35 -12.18
CA ILE A 15 14.33 3.43 -10.87
C ILE A 15 13.98 4.72 -10.12
N SER A 16 13.75 5.82 -10.85
CA SER A 16 13.30 7.10 -10.28
C SER A 16 11.91 7.07 -9.63
N PHE A 17 11.09 6.06 -9.94
CA PHE A 17 9.77 5.86 -9.36
C PHE A 17 9.75 4.85 -8.22
N LEU A 18 10.59 3.81 -8.28
CA LEU A 18 10.70 2.83 -7.21
C LEU A 18 12.12 2.29 -7.27
N SER A 19 12.90 2.51 -6.22
CA SER A 19 14.27 2.02 -6.14
C SER A 19 14.33 0.49 -6.08
N ASP A 20 15.49 -0.08 -6.42
CA ASP A 20 15.68 -1.53 -6.42
C ASP A 20 15.52 -2.11 -5.00
N GLU A 21 16.10 -1.46 -3.99
CA GLU A 21 15.97 -1.84 -2.58
C GLU A 21 14.49 -1.94 -2.16
N ARG A 22 13.68 -0.95 -2.55
CA ARG A 22 12.26 -0.89 -2.19
C ARG A 22 11.42 -1.90 -2.97
N LEU A 23 11.76 -2.14 -4.23
CA LEU A 23 11.16 -3.21 -5.03
C LEU A 23 11.45 -4.59 -4.43
N GLU A 24 12.70 -4.87 -4.06
CA GLU A 24 13.08 -6.11 -3.36
C GLU A 24 12.33 -6.23 -2.04
N LEU A 25 12.27 -5.15 -1.27
CA LEU A 25 11.59 -5.12 0.01
C LEU A 25 10.09 -5.45 -0.13
N LEU A 26 9.39 -4.94 -1.15
CA LEU A 26 8.01 -5.36 -1.44
C LEU A 26 7.95 -6.85 -1.78
N LEU A 27 8.76 -7.31 -2.73
CA LEU A 27 8.71 -8.68 -3.21
C LEU A 27 9.02 -9.70 -2.10
N ASN A 28 9.90 -9.36 -1.17
CA ASN A 28 10.24 -10.21 -0.02
C ASN A 28 9.11 -10.29 1.02
N ASN A 29 8.16 -9.34 1.00
CA ASN A 29 7.03 -9.30 1.95
C ASN A 29 5.69 -9.73 1.33
N ILE A 30 5.63 -9.89 0.00
CA ILE A 30 4.49 -10.44 -0.72
C ILE A 30 4.46 -11.96 -0.56
N ARG A 31 3.29 -12.50 -0.20
CA ARG A 31 3.09 -13.94 0.09
C ARG A 31 2.25 -14.66 -0.96
N SER A 32 1.59 -13.95 -1.87
CA SER A 32 0.77 -14.55 -2.93
C SER A 32 0.80 -13.75 -4.23
N GLU A 33 0.40 -14.38 -5.32
CA GLU A 33 0.25 -13.68 -6.61
C GLU A 33 -0.86 -12.63 -6.59
N ASP A 34 -1.90 -12.80 -5.77
CA ASP A 34 -2.99 -11.85 -5.66
C ASP A 34 -2.57 -10.59 -4.90
N GLU A 35 -1.74 -10.74 -3.85
CA GLU A 35 -1.09 -9.60 -3.20
C GLU A 35 -0.20 -8.84 -4.19
N LEU A 36 0.59 -9.57 -4.99
CA LEU A 36 1.44 -8.98 -6.03
C LEU A 36 0.60 -8.19 -7.03
N LYS A 37 -0.43 -8.80 -7.61
CA LYS A 37 -1.31 -8.17 -8.61
C LYS A 37 -1.95 -6.90 -8.05
N THR A 38 -2.46 -6.97 -6.82
CA THR A 38 -3.16 -5.84 -6.19
C THR A 38 -2.22 -4.66 -5.98
N ILE A 39 -1.10 -4.89 -5.28
CA ILE A 39 -0.10 -3.85 -4.97
C ILE A 39 0.43 -3.20 -6.26
N PHE A 40 0.87 -4.02 -7.21
CA PHE A 40 1.42 -3.48 -8.46
C PHE A 40 0.35 -2.89 -9.38
N SER A 41 -0.92 -3.29 -9.28
CA SER A 41 -1.99 -2.59 -10.01
C SER A 41 -2.17 -1.14 -9.51
N TYR A 42 -2.07 -0.93 -8.20
CA TYR A 42 -2.15 0.41 -7.61
C TYR A 42 -0.93 1.26 -7.95
N LEU A 43 0.28 0.69 -7.81
CA LEU A 43 1.51 1.38 -8.20
C LEU A 43 1.52 1.73 -9.69
N GLN A 44 1.04 0.82 -10.55
CA GLN A 44 0.95 1.07 -11.99
C GLN A 44 -0.04 2.19 -12.33
N LYS A 45 -1.22 2.22 -11.68
CA LYS A 45 -2.20 3.30 -11.83
C LYS A 45 -1.61 4.62 -11.36
N HIS A 46 -0.93 4.62 -10.21
CA HIS A 46 -0.28 5.80 -9.64
C HIS A 46 0.79 6.38 -10.57
N LEU A 47 1.69 5.52 -11.10
CA LEU A 47 2.70 5.90 -12.09
C LEU A 47 2.05 6.56 -13.32
N LYS A 48 0.98 5.96 -13.86
CA LYS A 48 0.28 6.49 -15.05
C LYS A 48 -0.48 7.79 -14.79
N SER A 49 -0.91 8.02 -13.55
CA SER A 49 -1.67 9.22 -13.18
C SER A 49 -0.82 10.49 -13.02
N SER A 50 0.51 10.37 -13.10
CA SER A 50 1.45 11.46 -12.84
C SER A 50 2.01 12.06 -14.14
N PRO A 51 1.51 13.24 -14.60
CA PRO A 51 1.88 13.83 -15.89
C PRO A 51 3.36 14.23 -16.04
N ASN A 52 4.14 14.23 -14.93
CA ASN A 52 5.58 14.53 -14.94
C ASN A 52 6.41 13.49 -14.15
N HIS A 53 5.84 12.35 -13.77
CA HIS A 53 6.49 11.34 -12.91
C HIS A 53 7.04 11.92 -11.58
N LYS A 54 6.50 13.07 -11.16
CA LYS A 54 6.87 13.74 -9.89
C LYS A 54 6.30 13.01 -8.68
N GLU A 55 5.13 12.38 -8.85
CA GLU A 55 4.62 11.42 -7.86
C GLU A 55 5.48 10.16 -7.89
N ASN A 56 6.16 9.92 -6.78
CA ASN A 56 7.13 8.85 -6.62
C ASN A 56 6.44 7.62 -6.01
N GLY A 57 6.70 6.42 -6.52
CA GLY A 57 6.26 5.15 -5.94
C GLY A 57 6.83 4.91 -4.53
N GLU A 58 7.82 5.71 -4.14
CA GLU A 58 8.30 5.86 -2.76
C GLU A 58 7.25 6.43 -1.79
N LEU A 59 6.10 6.92 -2.25
CA LEU A 59 5.06 7.49 -1.37
C LEU A 59 4.60 6.49 -0.30
N LEU A 60 4.40 5.22 -0.65
CA LEU A 60 4.10 4.16 0.31
C LEU A 60 5.17 4.08 1.40
N PHE A 61 6.45 4.07 1.00
CA PHE A 61 7.57 3.96 1.93
C PHE A 61 7.74 5.20 2.79
N SER A 62 7.42 6.38 2.25
CA SER A 62 7.43 7.62 3.03
C SER A 62 6.44 7.59 4.20
N TYR A 63 5.39 6.77 4.13
CA TYR A 63 4.47 6.53 5.24
C TYR A 63 4.93 5.37 6.12
N ILE A 64 5.37 4.26 5.52
CA ILE A 64 5.93 3.11 6.26
C ILE A 64 7.03 3.59 7.22
N ASP A 65 8.02 4.32 6.71
CA ASP A 65 9.19 4.77 7.44
C ASP A 65 8.86 5.75 8.59
N LYS A 66 7.68 6.39 8.56
CA LYS A 66 7.20 7.30 9.62
C LYS A 66 6.40 6.60 10.71
N THR A 67 6.05 5.33 10.50
CA THR A 67 5.22 4.55 11.41
C THR A 67 6.00 3.42 12.05
N GLN A 68 5.46 2.82 13.10
CA GLN A 68 6.03 1.62 13.73
C GLN A 68 5.71 0.32 12.96
N TYR A 69 4.91 0.40 11.90
CA TYR A 69 4.38 -0.76 11.19
C TYR A 69 5.32 -1.23 10.09
N SER A 70 5.46 -2.54 9.97
CA SER A 70 6.30 -3.17 8.96
C SER A 70 5.69 -3.07 7.55
N VAL A 71 6.52 -3.24 6.52
CA VAL A 71 6.07 -3.33 5.12
C VAL A 71 5.00 -4.42 4.95
N ARG A 72 5.14 -5.54 5.66
CA ARG A 72 4.16 -6.62 5.64
C ARG A 72 2.78 -6.18 6.14
N GLU A 73 2.74 -5.48 7.26
CA GLU A 73 1.49 -4.97 7.84
C GLU A 73 0.82 -3.96 6.91
N TRP A 74 1.61 -3.14 6.21
CA TRP A 74 1.10 -2.23 5.19
C TRP A 74 0.52 -2.95 3.97
N ILE A 75 1.17 -4.01 3.49
CA ILE A 75 0.61 -4.86 2.43
C ILE A 75 -0.72 -5.44 2.90
N GLU A 76 -0.79 -6.02 4.09
CA GLU A 76 -2.02 -6.61 4.64
C GLU A 76 -3.16 -5.59 4.76
N ALA A 77 -2.84 -4.38 5.20
CA ALA A 77 -3.80 -3.28 5.28
C ALA A 77 -4.31 -2.82 3.91
N ILE A 78 -3.43 -2.71 2.90
CA ILE A 78 -3.81 -2.36 1.53
C ILE A 78 -4.75 -3.43 0.95
N ILE A 79 -4.43 -4.71 1.14
CA ILE A 79 -5.26 -5.82 0.64
C ILE A 79 -6.62 -5.86 1.33
N LEU A 80 -6.65 -5.66 2.65
CA LEU A 80 -7.91 -5.55 3.39
C LEU A 80 -8.76 -4.38 2.87
N PHE A 81 -8.14 -3.22 2.64
CA PHE A 81 -8.83 -2.06 2.11
C PHE A 81 -9.38 -2.32 0.70
N ASP A 82 -8.56 -2.88 -0.19
CA ASP A 82 -8.96 -3.21 -1.56
C ASP A 82 -10.18 -4.15 -1.58
N ASN A 83 -10.12 -5.23 -0.80
CA ASN A 83 -11.25 -6.15 -0.65
C ASN A 83 -12.50 -5.45 -0.09
N TRP A 84 -12.33 -4.53 0.86
CA TRP A 84 -13.44 -3.74 1.37
C TRP A 84 -14.06 -2.87 0.27
N LEU A 85 -13.25 -2.20 -0.55
CA LEU A 85 -13.74 -1.41 -1.69
C LEU A 85 -14.50 -2.27 -2.69
N GLU A 86 -13.97 -3.44 -3.04
CA GLU A 86 -14.63 -4.38 -3.95
C GLU A 86 -16.00 -4.80 -3.41
N ASN A 87 -16.09 -5.16 -2.13
CA ASN A 87 -17.35 -5.53 -1.47
C ASN A 87 -18.37 -4.38 -1.45
N GLN A 88 -17.90 -3.13 -1.41
CA GLN A 88 -18.76 -1.94 -1.48
C GLN A 88 -19.05 -1.48 -2.92
N GLY A 89 -18.50 -2.15 -3.94
CA GLY A 89 -18.61 -1.74 -5.34
C GLY A 89 -17.91 -0.41 -5.64
N ARG A 90 -16.88 -0.06 -4.87
CA ARG A 90 -16.15 1.21 -4.92
C ARG A 90 -14.75 1.03 -5.49
N LYS A 91 -14.13 2.14 -5.87
CA LYS A 91 -12.73 2.22 -6.30
C LYS A 91 -12.11 3.49 -5.75
N THR A 92 -10.80 3.50 -5.55
CA THR A 92 -10.07 4.69 -5.16
C THR A 92 -8.70 4.76 -5.83
N ASP A 93 -8.06 5.92 -5.74
CA ASP A 93 -6.67 6.08 -6.15
C ASP A 93 -5.72 5.67 -5.01
N PHE A 94 -4.50 5.26 -5.39
CA PHE A 94 -3.54 4.74 -4.44
C PHE A 94 -3.20 5.73 -3.33
N LYS A 95 -3.13 7.03 -3.67
CA LYS A 95 -2.75 8.11 -2.76
C LYS A 95 -3.79 8.31 -1.66
N LYS A 96 -5.08 8.27 -1.99
CA LYS A 96 -6.18 8.33 -1.01
C LYS A 96 -6.19 7.10 -0.10
N MET A 97 -6.01 5.91 -0.67
CA MET A 97 -5.97 4.66 0.11
C MET A 97 -4.86 4.70 1.17
N ILE A 98 -3.61 4.93 0.75
CA ILE A 98 -2.48 4.95 1.68
C ILE A 98 -2.56 6.12 2.67
N GLY A 99 -3.11 7.26 2.27
CA GLY A 99 -3.36 8.39 3.18
C GLY A 99 -4.40 8.05 4.25
N TYR A 100 -5.45 7.29 3.91
CA TYR A 100 -6.41 6.80 4.90
C TYR A 100 -5.76 5.79 5.87
N ILE A 101 -4.95 4.87 5.35
CA ILE A 101 -4.22 3.90 6.18
C ILE A 101 -3.28 4.65 7.15
N GLU A 102 -2.53 5.64 6.65
CA GLU A 102 -1.69 6.49 7.50
C GLU A 102 -2.52 7.20 8.59
N CYS A 103 -3.65 7.83 8.23
CA CYS A 103 -4.52 8.47 9.21
C CYS A 103 -5.02 7.50 10.28
N SER A 104 -5.30 6.25 9.89
CA SER A 104 -5.72 5.19 10.82
C SER A 104 -4.63 4.90 11.87
N THR A 105 -3.35 5.08 11.53
CA THR A 105 -2.23 4.91 12.48
C THR A 105 -2.15 6.02 13.53
N MET A 106 -2.64 7.22 13.22
CA MET A 106 -2.53 8.40 14.08
C MET A 106 -3.60 8.47 15.18
N SER A 107 -4.56 7.55 15.19
CA SER A 107 -5.65 7.53 16.18
C SER A 107 -5.11 7.44 17.62
N PRO A 108 -5.61 8.26 18.58
CA PRO A 108 -5.17 8.25 19.97
C PRO A 108 -5.28 6.88 20.65
N GLU A 109 -6.27 6.07 20.25
CA GLU A 109 -6.53 4.73 20.79
C GLU A 109 -5.34 3.77 20.53
N ASN A 110 -4.58 4.00 19.47
CA ASN A 110 -3.42 3.18 19.09
C ASN A 110 -2.19 3.42 19.97
N LYS A 111 -2.15 4.54 20.71
CA LYS A 111 -1.03 4.84 21.61
C LYS A 111 -1.03 3.97 22.85
N MET A 112 -2.17 3.35 23.19
CA MET A 112 -2.34 2.54 24.41
C MET A 112 -2.31 1.03 24.16
N LEU A 113 -2.66 0.56 22.96
CA LEU A 113 -2.71 -0.86 22.62
C LEU A 113 -1.96 -1.11 21.29
N LYS A 114 -1.05 -2.09 21.28
CA LYS A 114 -0.36 -2.54 20.06
C LYS A 114 -1.32 -3.34 19.18
N TYR A 115 -2.19 -2.66 18.45
CA TYR A 115 -2.98 -3.27 17.40
C TYR A 115 -2.15 -3.45 16.13
N ASN A 116 -2.40 -4.54 15.41
CA ASN A 116 -1.88 -4.72 14.06
C ASN A 116 -2.53 -3.66 13.14
N LEU A 117 -1.76 -3.09 12.19
CA LEU A 117 -2.26 -2.10 11.24
C LEU A 117 -3.54 -2.54 10.52
N LYS A 118 -3.60 -3.82 10.13
CA LYS A 118 -4.75 -4.41 9.45
C LYS A 118 -6.03 -4.26 10.29
N GLU A 119 -5.97 -4.59 11.58
CA GLU A 119 -7.12 -4.54 12.50
C GLU A 119 -7.59 -3.10 12.70
N LEU A 120 -6.64 -2.15 12.76
CA LEU A 120 -6.96 -0.73 12.87
C LEU A 120 -7.70 -0.22 11.65
N VAL A 121 -7.19 -0.52 10.46
CA VAL A 121 -7.83 -0.11 9.21
C VAL A 121 -9.20 -0.77 9.07
N GLU A 122 -9.33 -2.05 9.44
CA GLU A 122 -10.62 -2.75 9.46
C GLU A 122 -11.63 -2.08 10.39
N LYS A 123 -11.22 -1.74 11.63
CA LYS A 123 -12.07 -1.01 12.58
C LYS A 123 -12.50 0.34 12.01
N MET A 124 -11.57 1.14 11.49
CA MET A 124 -11.86 2.46 10.92
C MET A 124 -12.82 2.37 9.72
N LEU A 125 -12.64 1.39 8.84
CA LEU A 125 -13.53 1.17 7.69
C LEU A 125 -14.92 0.71 8.12
N ASN A 126 -15.03 -0.10 9.17
CA ASN A 126 -16.33 -0.56 9.67
C ASN A 126 -17.09 0.53 10.43
N GLU A 127 -16.38 1.37 11.19
CA GLU A 127 -16.99 2.44 12.00
C GLU A 127 -17.33 3.69 11.18
N PHE A 128 -16.42 4.12 10.32
CA PHE A 128 -16.52 5.40 9.61
C PHE A 128 -16.63 5.24 8.09
N GLY A 129 -16.31 4.06 7.55
CA GLY A 129 -16.26 3.84 6.12
C GLY A 129 -15.13 4.62 5.44
N PHE A 130 -15.23 4.68 4.12
CA PHE A 130 -14.37 5.49 3.27
C PHE A 130 -15.19 6.23 2.21
N VAL A 131 -14.99 7.53 2.12
CA VAL A 131 -15.59 8.41 1.11
C VAL A 131 -14.44 9.12 0.39
N GLY A 132 -14.15 8.73 -0.84
CA GLY A 132 -13.03 9.29 -1.61
C GLY A 132 -13.03 8.86 -3.06
#